data_AF-Q4CW92-F1
#
_entry.id   AF-Q4CW92-F1
#
_cell.length_a   1.000
_cell.length_b   1.000
_cell.length_c   1.000
_cell.angle_alpha   90.00
_cell.angle_beta   90.00
_cell.angle_gamma   90.00
#
_symmetry.space_group_name_H-M   'P 1'
#
loop_
_entity.id
_entity.type
_entity.pdbx_description
1 polymer ?
#
loop_
_entity_poly.entity_id
_entity_poly.type
_entity_poly.pdbx_seq_one_letter_code
_entity_poly.pdbx_strand_id
1 'polypeptide(L)'
;MLRRLHTRIIGMGSVCGMAPSPPAEVFLKSLPPPEEVDYAKYLRFEREERELRQSTRMRRRLVAPEPFYDIHCGAAGHKHVTLMTREGNLITFGDNRYGQTAAPRQEQQERHRQEEEVQDVRNRALRKKMQVSDPRWAPLYIDLNEAFKSGKQSVSCGSNYTIVYQPGGRRVIAFGNNHMGQLGVGHKAQIDREKGFAEWNPTSAWWGHSGGVIRNIVCGFNHTVLQLTCGSLFAFGSNTWGELGIGSTVSPMEPTRIQYFEKRGIKIIKVAAGNSFSLFLSNDGRVYGCGATNSGQLPSNEFEPVPVPLTRSFQHGAHRGGAKLIRIKDIACVGSLAVFLSSKNELLLQGALPDYGFRVSAPRFETVNQQHALDYFRSRLSDASEDAVGKDGFHIDRLFSGPSTLLVIYRNGCVAGLGANTEGQLQSVRKTWKGREFNLAKAFAADGLLPVLLPAKPRAEEGGTAPWLTSGSGFTLLFDNDEVYGAGAEAKPIELPPSPASRREKQESC
;
A
#
# COMPACT_ATOMS: atom_id res chain seq x y z
N MET A 1 5.24 26.83 -11.90
CA MET A 1 4.29 25.75 -12.21
C MET A 1 4.33 24.74 -11.09
N LEU A 2 3.27 24.59 -10.28
CA LEU A 2 3.11 23.35 -9.51
C LEU A 2 2.96 22.24 -10.55
N ARG A 3 3.82 21.21 -10.50
CA ARG A 3 3.66 20.04 -11.36
C ARG A 3 2.29 19.45 -11.04
N ARG A 4 1.46 19.37 -12.07
CA ARG A 4 0.03 19.38 -11.88
C ARG A 4 -0.47 17.96 -11.64
N LEU A 5 -0.57 17.61 -10.37
CA LEU A 5 -1.27 16.43 -9.88
C LEU A 5 -2.74 16.78 -9.72
N HIS A 6 -3.65 15.98 -10.27
CA HIS A 6 -5.07 16.06 -9.89
C HIS A 6 -5.33 15.31 -8.59
N THR A 7 -4.61 14.20 -8.40
CA THR A 7 -4.64 13.45 -7.16
C THR A 7 -3.84 14.15 -6.08
N ARG A 8 -4.53 14.63 -5.05
CA ARG A 8 -3.87 15.13 -3.85
C ARG A 8 -3.39 13.95 -3.02
N ILE A 9 -2.12 13.97 -2.65
CA ILE A 9 -1.52 12.92 -1.81
C ILE A 9 -1.36 13.52 -0.40
N ILE A 10 -2.15 13.03 0.55
CA ILE A 10 -2.00 13.40 1.97
C ILE A 10 -1.17 12.32 2.65
N GLY A 11 0.01 12.69 3.11
CA GLY A 11 0.93 11.81 3.82
C GLY A 11 0.93 12.05 5.32
N MET A 12 1.09 10.97 6.07
CA MET A 12 1.27 10.98 7.52
C MET A 12 2.42 10.07 7.91
N GLY A 13 3.19 10.48 8.91
CA GLY A 13 4.32 9.72 9.43
C GLY A 13 5.60 9.87 8.60
N SER A 14 6.52 8.92 8.74
CA SER A 14 7.84 8.91 8.09
C SER A 14 7.73 8.39 6.66
N VAL A 15 7.18 9.23 5.75
CA VAL A 15 7.01 8.86 4.34
C VAL A 15 8.35 8.45 3.75
N CYS A 16 8.51 7.15 3.48
CA CYS A 16 9.75 6.55 2.97
C CYS A 16 11.03 6.92 3.75
N GLY A 17 10.94 7.06 5.08
CA GLY A 17 12.10 7.36 5.94
C GLY A 17 12.41 8.85 6.13
N MET A 18 11.59 9.74 5.58
CA MET A 18 11.67 11.18 5.88
C MET A 18 11.30 11.49 7.33
N ALA A 19 11.67 12.69 7.80
CA ALA A 19 11.21 13.16 9.10
C ALA A 19 9.68 13.08 9.17
N PRO A 20 9.11 12.47 10.21
CA PRO A 20 7.66 12.36 10.28
C PRO A 20 7.03 13.74 10.41
N SER A 21 5.82 13.92 9.89
CA SER A 21 5.00 15.13 10.08
C SER A 21 3.53 14.77 10.38
N PRO A 22 2.73 15.72 10.90
CA PRO A 22 1.26 15.62 10.85
C PRO A 22 0.75 15.41 9.41
N PRO A 23 -0.55 15.14 9.21
CA PRO A 23 -1.14 15.05 7.87
C PRO A 23 -0.72 16.24 7.04
N ALA A 24 -0.04 16.00 5.92
CA ALA A 24 0.56 17.02 5.09
C ALA A 24 0.48 16.61 3.63
N GLU A 25 0.46 17.58 2.72
CA GLU A 25 0.52 17.28 1.30
C GLU A 25 1.90 16.73 0.91
N VAL A 26 1.93 15.67 0.13
CA VAL A 26 3.16 15.09 -0.42
C VAL A 26 3.38 15.64 -1.83
N PHE A 27 4.42 16.44 -2.01
CA PHE A 27 4.81 16.99 -3.29
C PHE A 27 5.94 16.18 -3.94
N LEU A 28 5.72 15.80 -5.21
CA LEU A 28 6.65 15.04 -6.04
C LEU A 28 7.54 15.98 -6.88
N LYS A 29 8.42 16.73 -6.20
CA LYS A 29 9.24 17.79 -6.81
C LYS A 29 10.38 17.32 -7.75
N SER A 30 10.62 16.02 -7.89
CA SER A 30 11.68 15.47 -8.74
C SER A 30 11.22 14.88 -10.07
N LEU A 31 9.91 14.71 -10.29
CA LEU A 31 9.34 14.30 -11.58
C LEU A 31 9.86 15.12 -12.78
N PRO A 32 9.78 14.66 -14.02
CA PRO A 32 10.08 15.50 -15.16
C PRO A 32 9.16 16.74 -15.21
N PRO A 33 9.60 17.87 -15.81
CA PRO A 33 8.71 18.97 -16.13
C PRO A 33 7.63 18.51 -17.13
N PRO A 34 6.45 19.14 -17.12
CA PRO A 34 5.34 18.77 -18.01
C PRO A 34 5.69 18.65 -19.50
N GLU A 35 6.59 19.51 -19.99
CA GLU A 35 7.05 19.54 -21.38
C GLU A 35 7.85 18.31 -21.81
N GLU A 36 8.55 17.66 -20.86
CA GLU A 36 9.28 16.40 -21.10
C GLU A 36 8.36 15.18 -21.07
N VAL A 37 7.23 15.26 -20.34
CA VAL A 37 6.29 14.14 -20.20
C VAL A 37 5.41 14.00 -21.44
N ASP A 38 4.79 15.10 -21.85
CA ASP A 38 3.88 15.13 -22.99
C ASP A 38 3.86 16.54 -23.58
N TYR A 39 4.67 16.74 -24.61
CA TYR A 39 4.84 18.02 -25.28
C TYR A 39 3.53 18.53 -25.92
N ALA A 40 2.71 17.63 -26.45
CA ALA A 40 1.44 18.01 -27.08
C ALA A 40 0.43 18.49 -26.04
N LYS A 41 0.30 17.77 -24.93
CA LYS A 41 -0.51 18.18 -23.76
C LYS A 41 0.04 19.45 -23.14
N TYR A 42 1.36 19.64 -23.11
CA TYR A 42 2.01 20.86 -22.65
C TYR A 42 1.67 22.08 -23.52
N LEU A 43 1.81 21.97 -24.85
CA LEU A 43 1.44 23.06 -25.77
C LEU A 43 -0.05 23.41 -25.70
N ARG A 44 -0.92 22.40 -25.54
CA ARG A 44 -2.35 22.62 -25.31
C ARG A 44 -2.58 23.37 -23.99
N PHE A 45 -1.96 22.91 -22.91
CA PHE A 45 -2.03 23.56 -21.59
C PHE A 45 -1.57 25.03 -21.64
N GLU A 46 -0.44 25.31 -22.28
CA GLU A 46 0.04 26.68 -22.44
C GLU A 46 -0.91 27.57 -23.23
N ARG A 47 -1.56 27.02 -24.27
CA ARG A 47 -2.57 27.74 -25.06
C ARG A 47 -3.79 28.07 -24.23
N GLU A 48 -4.33 27.09 -23.51
CA GLU A 48 -5.50 27.28 -22.63
C GLU A 48 -5.21 28.29 -21.50
N GLU A 49 -4.03 28.24 -20.87
CA GLU A 49 -3.61 29.23 -19.87
C GLU A 49 -3.49 30.65 -20.45
N ARG A 50 -3.00 30.79 -21.69
CA ARG A 50 -2.91 32.08 -22.39
C ARG A 50 -4.30 32.64 -22.71
N GLU A 51 -5.18 31.82 -23.28
CA GLU A 51 -6.57 32.18 -23.56
C GLU A 51 -7.31 32.59 -22.27
N LEU A 52 -7.06 31.88 -21.16
CA LEU A 52 -7.66 32.19 -19.87
C LEU A 52 -7.19 33.54 -19.31
N ARG A 53 -5.88 33.82 -19.34
CA ARG A 53 -5.32 35.13 -18.92
C ARG A 53 -5.86 36.29 -19.73
N GLN A 54 -6.23 36.05 -20.99
CA GLN A 54 -6.87 37.04 -21.86
C GLN A 54 -8.39 37.18 -21.56
N SER A 55 -9.04 36.12 -21.08
CA SER A 55 -10.45 36.14 -20.68
C SER A 55 -10.65 36.74 -19.28
N THR A 56 -10.70 38.07 -19.16
CA THR A 56 -10.95 38.77 -17.88
C THR A 56 -12.34 38.52 -17.26
N ARG A 57 -13.25 37.80 -17.95
CA ARG A 57 -14.69 37.76 -17.61
C ARG A 57 -15.24 36.40 -17.17
N MET A 58 -14.43 35.38 -16.96
CA MET A 58 -14.90 34.15 -16.33
C MET A 58 -14.03 33.80 -15.11
N ARG A 59 -14.52 34.15 -13.92
CA ARG A 59 -14.14 33.54 -12.64
C ARG A 59 -14.59 32.06 -12.56
N ARG A 60 -14.56 31.33 -13.66
CA ARG A 60 -14.72 29.89 -13.61
C ARG A 60 -13.33 29.34 -13.29
N ARG A 61 -13.24 28.62 -12.17
CA ARG A 61 -12.04 27.96 -11.66
C ARG A 61 -11.62 26.87 -12.66
N LEU A 62 -11.17 27.25 -13.84
CA LEU A 62 -10.85 26.34 -14.94
C LEU A 62 -9.39 25.96 -14.82
N VAL A 63 -9.22 24.95 -13.98
CA VAL A 63 -8.18 23.97 -14.13
C VAL A 63 -8.28 23.51 -15.61
N ALA A 64 -7.30 23.82 -16.50
CA ALA A 64 -7.09 23.06 -17.74
C ALA A 64 -7.51 21.58 -17.55
N PRO A 65 -8.25 20.98 -18.48
CA PRO A 65 -9.15 19.86 -18.17
C PRO A 65 -8.43 18.60 -17.71
N GLU A 66 -7.13 18.46 -18.01
CA GLU A 66 -6.36 17.26 -17.71
C GLU A 66 -5.06 17.60 -16.95
N PRO A 67 -4.74 16.91 -15.85
CA PRO A 67 -3.45 17.01 -15.16
C PRO A 67 -2.34 16.32 -15.96
N PHE A 68 -1.06 16.67 -15.74
CA PHE A 68 0.06 15.92 -16.32
C PHE A 68 0.31 14.59 -15.62
N TYR A 69 -0.11 14.48 -14.37
CA TYR A 69 -0.08 13.25 -13.59
C TYR A 69 -1.44 13.05 -12.91
N ASP A 70 -2.22 12.08 -13.40
CA ASP A 70 -3.46 11.64 -12.77
C ASP A 70 -3.25 10.26 -12.15
N ILE A 71 -3.28 10.12 -10.82
CA ILE A 71 -2.98 8.84 -10.17
C ILE A 71 -4.28 8.08 -9.90
N HIS A 72 -4.50 6.94 -10.57
CA HIS A 72 -5.72 6.15 -10.36
C HIS A 72 -5.54 4.97 -9.40
N CYS A 73 -4.33 4.44 -9.24
CA CYS A 73 -4.05 3.38 -8.27
C CYS A 73 -2.57 3.37 -7.83
N GLY A 74 -2.27 2.62 -6.79
CA GLY A 74 -0.91 2.44 -6.29
C GLY A 74 -0.85 1.53 -5.07
N ALA A 75 0.37 1.21 -4.65
CA ALA A 75 0.63 0.40 -3.47
C ALA A 75 1.95 0.81 -2.80
N ALA A 76 2.03 0.63 -1.49
CA ALA A 76 3.23 0.80 -0.70
C ALA A 76 3.76 -0.56 -0.22
N GLY A 77 5.07 -0.74 -0.32
CA GLY A 77 5.78 -1.79 0.40
C GLY A 77 6.26 -1.29 1.76
N HIS A 78 7.33 -1.86 2.30
CA HIS A 78 7.84 -1.40 3.59
C HIS A 78 8.37 0.03 3.54
N LYS A 79 9.15 0.37 2.51
CA LYS A 79 9.83 1.67 2.42
C LYS A 79 9.77 2.28 1.03
N HIS A 80 8.89 1.80 0.17
CA HIS A 80 8.72 2.31 -1.19
C HIS A 80 7.25 2.40 -1.55
N VAL A 81 6.95 3.24 -2.53
CA VAL A 81 5.62 3.45 -3.08
C VAL A 81 5.72 3.37 -4.60
N THR A 82 4.76 2.67 -5.20
CA THR A 82 4.57 2.64 -6.65
C THR A 82 3.16 3.10 -6.95
N LEU A 83 3.07 4.16 -7.75
CA LEU A 83 1.85 4.77 -8.21
C LEU A 83 1.71 4.52 -9.71
N MET A 84 0.48 4.38 -10.16
CA MET A 84 0.16 4.27 -11.58
C MET A 84 -0.64 5.48 -12.03
N THR A 85 -0.19 6.08 -13.13
CA THR A 85 -0.93 7.16 -13.77
C THR A 85 -2.06 6.60 -14.63
N ARG A 86 -3.08 7.40 -14.91
CA ARG A 86 -4.21 7.03 -15.77
C ARG A 86 -3.77 6.71 -17.20
N GLU A 87 -2.66 7.29 -17.65
CA GLU A 87 -2.00 6.99 -18.93
C GLU A 87 -1.27 5.64 -18.95
N GLY A 88 -1.16 4.97 -17.80
CA GLY A 88 -0.54 3.65 -17.66
C GLY A 88 0.96 3.68 -17.39
N ASN A 89 1.50 4.82 -16.93
CA ASN A 89 2.90 4.98 -16.55
C ASN A 89 3.09 4.86 -15.03
N LEU A 90 4.33 4.69 -14.57
CA LEU A 90 4.61 4.56 -13.14
C LEU A 90 5.26 5.81 -12.57
N ILE A 91 4.91 6.12 -11.33
CA ILE A 91 5.67 7.01 -10.46
C ILE A 91 6.08 6.22 -9.23
N THR A 92 7.38 6.03 -9.03
CA THR A 92 7.93 5.26 -7.92
C THR A 92 8.79 6.15 -7.03
N PHE A 93 8.78 5.91 -5.72
CA PHE A 93 9.67 6.61 -4.79
C PHE A 93 9.93 5.80 -3.52
N GLY A 94 10.99 6.17 -2.81
CA GLY A 94 11.41 5.52 -1.56
C GLY A 94 12.65 4.65 -1.70
N ASP A 95 12.81 3.68 -0.81
CA ASP A 95 13.97 2.78 -0.78
C ASP A 95 14.07 1.99 -2.08
N ASN A 96 15.26 1.95 -2.68
CA ASN A 96 15.56 1.19 -3.89
C ASN A 96 16.75 0.23 -3.72
N ARG A 97 17.12 -0.13 -2.48
CA ARG A 97 18.24 -1.06 -2.22
C ARG A 97 18.12 -2.39 -2.96
N TYR A 98 16.91 -2.86 -3.27
CA TYR A 98 16.68 -4.11 -3.98
C TYR A 98 16.12 -3.92 -5.40
N GLY A 99 16.02 -2.69 -5.91
CA GLY A 99 15.41 -2.40 -7.22
C GLY A 99 13.89 -2.23 -7.18
N GLN A 100 13.29 -2.08 -5.99
CA GLN A 100 11.84 -2.10 -5.79
C GLN A 100 11.11 -0.83 -6.28
N THR A 101 11.85 0.20 -6.69
CA THR A 101 11.31 1.36 -7.41
C THR A 101 11.58 1.29 -8.91
N ALA A 102 12.20 0.21 -9.42
CA ALA A 102 12.71 0.08 -10.78
C ALA A 102 13.72 1.16 -11.21
N ALA A 103 14.18 2.02 -10.28
CA ALA A 103 15.19 3.01 -10.62
C ALA A 103 16.52 2.33 -10.96
N PRO A 104 17.22 2.77 -12.02
CA PRO A 104 18.54 2.28 -12.32
C PRO A 104 19.45 2.56 -11.12
N ARG A 105 20.20 1.55 -10.68
CA ARG A 105 21.24 1.78 -9.67
C ARG A 105 22.31 2.66 -10.32
N GLN A 106 22.60 3.82 -9.74
CA GLN A 106 23.78 4.59 -10.13
C GLN A 106 25.01 3.68 -10.03
N GLU A 107 25.76 3.53 -11.13
CA GLU A 107 27.13 3.05 -11.06
C GLU A 107 27.99 4.12 -10.40
N GLN A 108 27.98 4.21 -9.07
CA GLN A 108 28.94 5.04 -8.35
C GLN A 108 29.56 4.27 -7.18
N GLN A 109 30.81 3.87 -7.39
CA GLN A 109 31.88 3.92 -6.39
C GLN A 109 31.66 3.16 -5.06
N GLU A 110 31.02 1.99 -5.07
CA GLU A 110 31.28 1.02 -3.98
C GLU A 110 32.75 0.55 -3.99
N ARG A 111 33.47 0.67 -5.12
CA ARG A 111 34.91 0.40 -5.18
C ARG A 111 35.82 1.47 -4.55
N HIS A 112 35.41 2.73 -4.43
CA HIS A 112 36.26 3.76 -3.79
C HIS A 112 35.86 4.14 -2.36
N ARG A 113 34.68 3.71 -1.87
CA ARG A 113 34.35 3.88 -0.44
C ARG A 113 35.15 2.98 0.49
N GLN A 114 35.72 1.88 0.00
CA GLN A 114 36.61 1.05 0.81
C GLN A 114 38.04 1.61 0.89
N GLU A 115 38.43 2.52 -0.01
CA GLU A 115 39.80 3.07 -0.04
C GLU A 115 39.90 4.46 0.63
N GLU A 116 38.88 5.31 0.55
CA GLU A 116 38.91 6.63 1.20
C GLU A 116 38.43 6.65 2.66
N GLU A 117 37.99 5.52 3.23
CA GLU A 117 37.55 5.45 4.63
C GLU A 117 38.68 5.67 5.66
N VAL A 118 39.94 5.79 5.23
CA VAL A 118 41.08 6.03 6.14
C VAL A 118 41.31 7.52 6.43
N GLN A 119 40.85 8.47 5.61
CA GLN A 119 41.30 9.87 5.75
C GLN A 119 40.24 10.92 6.11
N ASP A 120 38.95 10.59 6.20
CA ASP A 120 37.91 11.61 6.41
C ASP A 120 37.14 11.53 7.75
N VAL A 121 37.84 11.15 8.83
CA VAL A 121 37.30 11.16 10.21
C VAL A 121 36.97 12.58 10.68
N ARG A 122 37.68 13.60 10.19
CA ARG A 122 37.54 15.00 10.64
C ARG A 122 36.29 15.70 10.08
N ASN A 123 35.88 15.42 8.84
CA ASN A 123 34.71 16.08 8.24
C ASN A 123 33.36 15.46 8.67
N ARG A 124 33.38 14.31 9.35
CA ARG A 124 32.17 13.60 9.83
C ARG A 124 31.40 14.38 10.92
N ALA A 125 32.09 15.22 11.69
CA ALA A 125 31.47 16.02 12.75
C ALA A 125 30.62 17.18 12.23
N LEU A 126 31.03 17.83 11.13
CA LEU A 126 30.31 18.94 10.50
C LEU A 126 29.10 18.46 9.67
N ARG A 127 29.20 17.28 9.04
CA ARG A 127 28.09 16.70 8.25
C ARG A 127 26.90 16.21 9.08
N LYS A 128 27.05 15.98 10.40
CA LYS A 128 25.92 15.61 11.28
C LYS A 128 24.82 16.69 11.39
N LYS A 129 25.04 17.92 10.89
CA LYS A 129 24.05 18.99 10.89
C LYS A 129 23.33 19.23 9.55
N MET A 130 23.62 18.46 8.50
CA MET A 130 22.83 18.48 7.27
C MET A 130 22.35 17.05 7.00
N GLN A 131 21.07 16.79 7.23
CA GLN A 131 20.41 15.61 6.65
C GLN A 131 20.44 15.76 5.13
N VAL A 132 21.55 15.37 4.50
CA VAL A 132 21.60 15.21 3.06
C VAL A 132 20.79 13.94 2.78
N SER A 133 19.54 14.14 2.33
CA SER A 133 18.65 13.07 1.87
C SER A 133 19.40 12.16 0.90
N ASP A 134 19.30 10.85 1.12
CA ASP A 134 19.90 9.84 0.25
C ASP A 134 19.34 9.99 -1.18
N PRO A 135 20.18 10.20 -2.21
CA PRO A 135 19.72 10.35 -3.60
C PRO A 135 18.96 9.12 -4.12
N ARG A 136 18.99 7.99 -3.41
CA ARG A 136 18.22 6.77 -3.70
C ARG A 136 16.70 6.94 -3.63
N TRP A 137 16.18 8.03 -3.05
CA TRP A 137 14.75 8.16 -2.72
C TRP A 137 13.95 9.11 -3.61
N ALA A 138 14.58 9.71 -4.62
CA ALA A 138 13.91 10.64 -5.51
C ALA A 138 12.77 9.95 -6.27
N PRO A 139 11.60 10.59 -6.41
CA PRO A 139 10.56 10.13 -7.31
C PRO A 139 11.08 9.95 -8.73
N LEU A 140 10.77 8.79 -9.29
CA LEU A 140 11.10 8.39 -10.64
C LEU A 140 9.80 8.24 -11.43
N TYR A 141 9.76 8.86 -12.59
CA TYR A 141 8.76 8.60 -13.60
C TYR A 141 9.29 7.51 -14.54
N ILE A 142 8.50 6.46 -14.77
CA ILE A 142 8.82 5.37 -15.68
C ILE A 142 7.75 5.37 -16.75
N ASP A 143 8.15 5.79 -17.95
CA ASP A 143 7.33 5.62 -19.14
C ASP A 143 7.31 4.14 -19.51
N LEU A 144 6.12 3.57 -19.54
CA LEU A 144 5.91 2.19 -19.95
C LEU A 144 5.63 2.10 -21.46
N ASN A 145 5.76 3.19 -22.23
CA ASN A 145 5.56 3.26 -23.68
C ASN A 145 4.26 2.58 -24.09
N GLU A 146 3.17 2.92 -23.39
CA GLU A 146 1.86 2.33 -23.60
C GLU A 146 1.80 0.80 -23.39
N ALA A 147 2.77 0.15 -22.73
CA ALA A 147 2.76 -1.29 -22.49
C ALA A 147 1.52 -1.76 -21.71
N PHE A 148 0.86 -0.84 -21.01
CA PHE A 148 -0.39 -1.03 -20.27
C PHE A 148 -1.57 -0.22 -20.86
N LYS A 149 -1.55 0.14 -22.15
CA LYS A 149 -2.46 1.11 -22.81
C LYS A 149 -3.95 0.90 -22.59
N SER A 150 -4.39 -0.35 -22.42
CA SER A 150 -5.81 -0.68 -22.42
C SER A 150 -6.19 -1.54 -21.23
N GLY A 151 -7.37 -1.29 -20.66
CA GLY A 151 -7.91 -2.07 -19.56
C GLY A 151 -7.54 -1.52 -18.18
N LYS A 152 -8.00 -2.21 -17.14
CA LYS A 152 -7.72 -1.82 -15.75
C LYS A 152 -6.28 -2.17 -15.43
N GLN A 153 -5.59 -1.31 -14.70
CA GLN A 153 -4.24 -1.56 -14.22
C GLN A 153 -4.19 -1.52 -12.70
N SER A 154 -3.25 -2.27 -12.13
CA SER A 154 -3.11 -2.43 -10.69
C SER A 154 -1.65 -2.66 -10.31
N VAL A 155 -1.36 -2.34 -9.05
CA VAL A 155 -0.03 -2.46 -8.46
C VAL A 155 -0.18 -3.19 -7.13
N SER A 156 0.73 -4.12 -6.86
CA SER A 156 0.87 -4.75 -5.55
C SER A 156 2.34 -4.68 -5.12
N CYS A 157 2.58 -4.22 -3.90
CA CYS A 157 3.91 -4.12 -3.32
C CYS A 157 4.05 -5.15 -2.19
N GLY A 158 5.11 -5.95 -2.23
CA GLY A 158 5.54 -6.71 -1.06
C GLY A 158 6.54 -5.93 -0.22
N SER A 159 7.37 -6.60 0.57
CA SER A 159 8.30 -5.88 1.46
C SER A 159 9.28 -5.00 0.71
N ASN A 160 9.96 -5.59 -0.28
CA ASN A 160 11.00 -4.94 -1.09
C ASN A 160 10.88 -5.33 -2.57
N TYR A 161 9.65 -5.49 -3.07
CA TYR A 161 9.40 -5.77 -4.48
C TYR A 161 8.02 -5.26 -4.89
N THR A 162 7.82 -5.13 -6.19
CA THR A 162 6.60 -4.59 -6.79
C THR A 162 6.20 -5.43 -7.98
N ILE A 163 4.90 -5.67 -8.11
CA ILE A 163 4.28 -6.30 -9.27
C ILE A 163 3.20 -5.36 -9.81
N VAL A 164 3.35 -4.98 -11.07
CA VAL A 164 2.38 -4.19 -11.83
C VAL A 164 1.71 -5.10 -12.85
N TYR A 165 0.39 -5.10 -12.88
CA TYR A 165 -0.38 -6.04 -13.68
C TYR A 165 -1.69 -5.45 -14.18
N GLN A 166 -2.25 -6.09 -15.19
CA GLN A 166 -3.52 -5.69 -15.80
C GLN A 166 -4.64 -6.69 -15.45
N PRO A 167 -5.53 -6.39 -14.49
CA PRO A 167 -6.76 -7.16 -14.32
C PRO A 167 -7.54 -7.31 -15.64
N GLY A 168 -7.92 -8.54 -15.98
CA GLY A 168 -8.55 -8.89 -17.26
C GLY A 168 -7.56 -9.17 -18.39
N GLY A 169 -6.25 -9.00 -18.17
CA GLY A 169 -5.19 -9.33 -19.12
C GLY A 169 -4.18 -10.33 -18.54
N ARG A 170 -3.10 -10.59 -19.30
CA ARG A 170 -1.95 -11.42 -18.88
C ARG A 170 -0.65 -10.63 -18.74
N ARG A 171 -0.67 -9.32 -18.98
CA ARG A 171 0.52 -8.47 -18.88
C ARG A 171 0.86 -8.24 -17.41
N VAL A 172 2.11 -8.54 -17.07
CA VAL A 172 2.70 -8.31 -15.75
C VAL A 172 4.15 -7.88 -15.93
N ILE A 173 4.55 -6.84 -15.20
CA ILE A 173 5.95 -6.50 -14.97
C ILE A 173 6.24 -6.57 -13.48
N ALA A 174 7.45 -6.97 -13.12
CA ALA A 174 7.87 -7.17 -11.75
C ALA A 174 9.30 -6.66 -11.55
N PHE A 175 9.54 -6.00 -10.43
CA PHE A 175 10.84 -5.43 -10.10
C PHE A 175 11.07 -5.40 -8.60
N GLY A 176 12.34 -5.33 -8.21
CA GLY A 176 12.77 -5.41 -6.81
C GLY A 176 13.42 -6.73 -6.44
N ASN A 177 13.32 -7.05 -5.16
CA ASN A 177 13.97 -8.21 -4.59
C ASN A 177 13.42 -9.51 -5.20
N ASN A 178 14.32 -10.40 -5.65
CA ASN A 178 13.95 -11.66 -6.30
C ASN A 178 14.66 -12.90 -5.73
N HIS A 179 15.40 -12.78 -4.62
CA HIS A 179 16.18 -13.88 -4.05
C HIS A 179 15.35 -15.13 -3.67
N MET A 180 14.04 -14.98 -3.46
CA MET A 180 13.12 -16.09 -3.18
C MET A 180 12.29 -16.50 -4.40
N GLY A 181 12.45 -15.82 -5.55
CA GLY A 181 11.60 -16.00 -6.74
C GLY A 181 10.26 -15.28 -6.64
N GLN A 182 10.14 -14.32 -5.72
CA GLN A 182 8.88 -13.61 -5.41
C GLN A 182 8.38 -12.70 -6.54
N LEU A 183 9.17 -12.49 -7.59
CA LEU A 183 8.74 -11.80 -8.81
C LEU A 183 8.03 -12.72 -9.80
N GLY A 184 8.15 -14.05 -9.70
CA GLY A 184 7.43 -14.99 -10.57
C GLY A 184 7.97 -15.08 -12.00
N VAL A 185 9.23 -14.68 -12.21
CA VAL A 185 9.87 -14.53 -13.54
C VAL A 185 10.69 -15.76 -13.98
N GLY A 186 10.60 -16.88 -13.27
CA GLY A 186 11.29 -18.13 -13.64
C GLY A 186 12.74 -18.25 -13.15
N HIS A 187 13.28 -17.23 -12.48
CA HIS A 187 14.62 -17.25 -11.88
C HIS A 187 14.65 -16.49 -10.55
N LYS A 188 15.74 -16.68 -9.78
CA LYS A 188 16.05 -15.93 -8.54
C LYS A 188 17.10 -14.83 -8.74
N ALA A 189 17.63 -14.70 -9.96
CA ALA A 189 18.58 -13.63 -10.28
C ALA A 189 17.96 -12.25 -10.07
N GLN A 190 18.81 -11.28 -9.73
CA GLN A 190 18.44 -9.87 -9.71
C GLN A 190 17.97 -9.43 -11.11
N ILE A 191 16.98 -8.55 -11.16
CA ILE A 191 16.48 -7.97 -12.42
C ILE A 191 17.54 -7.06 -13.06
N ASP A 192 17.64 -7.16 -14.38
CA ASP A 192 18.50 -6.35 -15.21
C ASP A 192 18.23 -4.84 -15.04
N ARG A 193 19.31 -4.07 -14.96
CA ARG A 193 19.30 -2.63 -14.68
C ARG A 193 18.95 -1.80 -15.91
N GLU A 194 19.16 -2.32 -17.13
CA GLU A 194 18.87 -1.55 -18.35
C GLU A 194 17.37 -1.30 -18.51
N LYS A 195 16.54 -2.33 -18.31
CA LYS A 195 15.08 -2.20 -18.33
C LYS A 195 14.49 -1.82 -16.98
N GLY A 196 15.15 -2.16 -15.87
CA GLY A 196 14.69 -1.89 -14.50
C GLY A 196 13.56 -2.79 -14.00
N PHE A 197 12.92 -3.55 -14.90
CA PHE A 197 11.86 -4.53 -14.60
C PHE A 197 11.99 -5.79 -15.47
N ALA A 198 11.39 -6.88 -15.01
CA ALA A 198 11.22 -8.12 -15.78
C ALA A 198 9.76 -8.34 -16.10
N GLU A 199 9.49 -8.92 -17.27
CA GLU A 199 8.14 -9.23 -17.72
C GLU A 199 7.82 -10.70 -17.48
N TRP A 200 6.57 -11.00 -17.14
CA TRP A 200 6.12 -12.39 -17.17
C TRP A 200 5.94 -12.87 -18.59
N ASN A 201 6.38 -14.08 -18.86
CA ASN A 201 6.14 -14.71 -20.16
C ASN A 201 4.63 -15.04 -20.30
N PRO A 202 3.91 -14.41 -21.26
CA PRO A 202 2.47 -14.62 -21.44
C PRO A 202 2.12 -15.99 -22.02
N THR A 203 3.12 -16.74 -22.49
CA THR A 203 2.97 -18.09 -23.07
C THR A 203 3.52 -19.20 -22.15
N SER A 204 3.90 -18.88 -20.91
CA SER A 204 4.33 -19.91 -19.96
C SER A 204 3.26 -20.99 -19.75
N ALA A 205 3.69 -22.25 -19.62
CA ALA A 205 2.79 -23.40 -19.52
C ALA A 205 1.83 -23.33 -18.32
N TRP A 206 2.23 -22.68 -17.22
CA TRP A 206 1.41 -22.54 -16.00
C TRP A 206 0.14 -21.72 -16.21
N TRP A 207 0.06 -20.87 -17.24
CA TRP A 207 -1.19 -20.18 -17.61
C TRP A 207 -2.29 -21.16 -18.02
N GLY A 208 -1.91 -22.36 -18.49
CA GLY A 208 -2.80 -23.36 -19.05
C GLY A 208 -3.48 -22.92 -20.35
N HIS A 209 -4.28 -23.83 -20.91
CA HIS A 209 -5.03 -23.62 -22.16
C HIS A 209 -6.33 -22.81 -21.95
N SER A 210 -6.80 -22.69 -20.70
CA SER A 210 -8.14 -22.19 -20.36
C SER A 210 -8.36 -20.68 -20.55
N GLY A 211 -7.47 -19.97 -21.25
CA GLY A 211 -7.64 -18.52 -21.47
C GLY A 211 -7.68 -17.69 -20.19
N GLY A 212 -7.22 -18.23 -19.04
CA GLY A 212 -7.28 -17.54 -17.76
C GLY A 212 -6.52 -16.21 -17.82
N VAL A 213 -7.17 -15.15 -17.36
CA VAL A 213 -6.57 -13.81 -17.22
C VAL A 213 -6.52 -13.42 -15.76
N ILE A 214 -5.66 -12.45 -15.43
CA ILE A 214 -5.42 -12.03 -14.06
C ILE A 214 -6.69 -11.38 -13.51
N ARG A 215 -7.11 -11.77 -12.31
CA ARG A 215 -8.12 -11.07 -11.53
C ARG A 215 -7.46 -10.15 -10.50
N ASN A 216 -6.52 -10.68 -9.74
CA ASN A 216 -5.83 -9.97 -8.66
C ASN A 216 -4.46 -10.62 -8.38
N ILE A 217 -3.51 -9.80 -7.93
CA ILE A 217 -2.22 -10.25 -7.39
C ILE A 217 -2.05 -9.60 -6.03
N VAL A 218 -1.71 -10.42 -5.03
CA VAL A 218 -1.50 -9.98 -3.64
C VAL A 218 -0.09 -10.36 -3.22
N CYS A 219 0.67 -9.37 -2.76
CA CYS A 219 2.04 -9.54 -2.29
C CYS A 219 2.07 -9.58 -0.75
N GLY A 220 2.66 -10.63 -0.19
CA GLY A 220 3.09 -10.66 1.20
C GLY A 220 4.53 -10.13 1.34
N PHE A 221 5.19 -10.45 2.44
CA PHE A 221 6.55 -9.95 2.70
C PHE A 221 7.57 -10.40 1.65
N ASN A 222 7.60 -11.70 1.32
CA ASN A 222 8.48 -12.30 0.30
C ASN A 222 7.77 -13.37 -0.56
N HIS A 223 6.45 -13.38 -0.59
CA HIS A 223 5.67 -14.33 -1.38
C HIS A 223 4.49 -13.64 -2.06
N THR A 224 4.04 -14.19 -3.17
CA THR A 224 2.97 -13.62 -3.97
C THR A 224 1.90 -14.66 -4.24
N VAL A 225 0.63 -14.25 -4.17
CA VAL A 225 -0.52 -15.07 -4.57
C VAL A 225 -1.23 -14.39 -5.74
N LEU A 226 -1.42 -15.15 -6.81
CA LEU A 226 -2.12 -14.78 -8.04
C LEU A 226 -3.49 -15.46 -8.06
N GLN A 227 -4.53 -14.68 -8.33
CA GLN A 227 -5.86 -15.18 -8.62
C GLN A 227 -6.21 -14.90 -10.07
N LEU A 228 -6.61 -15.94 -10.81
CA LEU A 228 -7.14 -15.81 -12.17
C LEU A 228 -8.68 -15.64 -12.16
N THR A 229 -9.24 -15.10 -13.24
CA THR A 229 -10.68 -14.90 -13.40
C THR A 229 -11.48 -16.20 -13.45
N CYS A 230 -10.86 -17.31 -13.85
CA CYS A 230 -11.45 -18.65 -13.78
C CYS A 230 -11.56 -19.21 -12.35
N GLY A 231 -11.00 -18.51 -11.35
CA GLY A 231 -11.00 -18.93 -9.95
C GLY A 231 -9.78 -19.74 -9.53
N SER A 232 -8.91 -20.15 -10.47
CA SER A 232 -7.64 -20.80 -10.15
C SER A 232 -6.73 -19.85 -9.36
N LEU A 233 -6.05 -20.42 -8.37
CA LEU A 233 -5.09 -19.73 -7.52
C LEU A 233 -3.69 -20.27 -7.80
N PHE A 234 -2.71 -19.38 -7.84
CA PHE A 234 -1.30 -19.70 -7.99
C PHE A 234 -0.50 -18.93 -6.95
N ALA A 235 0.67 -19.44 -6.56
CA ALA A 235 1.55 -18.76 -5.64
C ALA A 235 3.02 -19.04 -5.94
N PHE A 236 3.89 -18.11 -5.54
CA PHE A 236 5.34 -18.16 -5.80
C PHE A 236 6.12 -17.27 -4.84
N GLY A 237 7.44 -17.45 -4.80
CA GLY A 237 8.32 -16.79 -3.84
C GLY A 237 8.62 -17.66 -2.62
N SER A 238 8.82 -17.02 -1.47
CA SER A 238 9.10 -17.66 -0.19
C SER A 238 8.03 -18.68 0.17
N ASN A 239 8.44 -19.86 0.62
CA ASN A 239 7.54 -20.93 1.06
C ASN A 239 8.08 -21.73 2.26
N THR A 240 8.98 -21.14 3.05
CA THR A 240 9.68 -21.84 4.15
C THR A 240 8.71 -22.41 5.18
N TRP A 241 7.54 -21.78 5.37
CA TRP A 241 6.51 -22.20 6.32
C TRP A 241 5.29 -22.82 5.64
N GLY A 242 5.33 -23.04 4.32
CA GLY A 242 4.15 -23.45 3.56
C GLY A 242 3.17 -22.29 3.28
N GLU A 243 3.63 -21.04 3.32
CA GLU A 243 2.79 -19.84 3.12
C GLU A 243 2.16 -19.74 1.72
N LEU A 244 2.64 -20.53 0.74
CA LEU A 244 2.04 -20.65 -0.58
C LEU A 244 0.87 -21.64 -0.62
N GLY A 245 0.74 -22.55 0.35
CA GLY A 245 -0.37 -23.51 0.41
C GLY A 245 -0.34 -24.57 -0.69
N ILE A 246 0.84 -24.85 -1.25
CA ILE A 246 1.02 -25.79 -2.37
C ILE A 246 1.35 -27.23 -1.93
N GLY A 247 1.21 -27.55 -0.63
CA GLY A 247 1.45 -28.89 -0.09
C GLY A 247 2.93 -29.27 0.04
N SER A 248 3.83 -28.29 -0.01
CA SER A 248 5.27 -28.45 0.23
C SER A 248 5.87 -27.15 0.76
N THR A 249 7.15 -27.16 1.12
CA THR A 249 7.95 -25.97 1.49
C THR A 249 8.90 -25.50 0.39
N VAL A 250 8.77 -26.06 -0.82
CA VAL A 250 9.55 -25.62 -1.99
C VAL A 250 9.15 -24.19 -2.33
N SER A 251 10.14 -23.32 -2.58
CA SER A 251 9.94 -21.92 -2.97
C SER A 251 10.04 -21.77 -4.50
N PRO A 252 8.94 -21.92 -5.26
CA PRO A 252 8.93 -21.85 -6.72
C PRO A 252 9.17 -20.42 -7.22
N MET A 253 9.82 -20.32 -8.37
CA MET A 253 10.17 -19.08 -9.05
C MET A 253 9.18 -18.72 -10.18
N GLU A 254 8.24 -19.61 -10.47
CA GLU A 254 7.11 -19.40 -11.37
C GLU A 254 5.80 -19.63 -10.61
N PRO A 255 4.69 -19.00 -11.03
CA PRO A 255 3.38 -19.26 -10.47
C PRO A 255 3.04 -20.76 -10.44
N THR A 256 2.90 -21.29 -9.23
CA THR A 256 2.58 -22.71 -8.98
C THR A 256 1.16 -22.83 -8.45
N ARG A 257 0.36 -23.73 -9.03
CA ARG A 257 -1.08 -23.83 -8.77
C ARG A 257 -1.37 -24.32 -7.34
N ILE A 258 -2.23 -23.61 -6.62
CA ILE A 258 -2.80 -24.04 -5.33
C ILE A 258 -4.00 -24.95 -5.61
N GLN A 259 -3.79 -26.25 -5.57
CA GLN A 259 -4.82 -27.25 -5.93
C GLN A 259 -5.84 -27.50 -4.80
N TYR A 260 -5.53 -27.11 -3.56
CA TYR A 260 -6.30 -27.45 -2.37
C TYR A 260 -7.81 -27.13 -2.50
N PHE A 261 -8.12 -25.92 -2.96
CA PHE A 261 -9.50 -25.41 -3.04
C PHE A 261 -10.28 -26.02 -4.20
N GLU A 262 -9.65 -26.11 -5.37
CA GLU A 262 -10.25 -26.69 -6.58
C GLU A 262 -10.64 -28.15 -6.36
N LYS A 263 -9.73 -28.95 -5.78
CA LYS A 263 -9.99 -30.36 -5.43
C LYS A 263 -11.18 -30.55 -4.48
N ARG A 264 -11.57 -29.51 -3.75
CA ARG A 264 -12.66 -29.51 -2.76
C ARG A 264 -13.88 -28.69 -3.20
N GLY A 265 -13.88 -28.15 -4.43
CA GLY A 265 -14.98 -27.31 -4.93
C GLY A 265 -15.17 -26.00 -4.17
N ILE A 266 -14.13 -25.50 -3.47
CA ILE A 266 -14.20 -24.27 -2.68
C ILE A 266 -13.87 -23.07 -3.57
N LYS A 267 -14.81 -22.14 -3.71
CA LYS A 267 -14.61 -20.92 -4.51
C LYS A 267 -14.06 -19.79 -3.65
N ILE A 268 -12.81 -19.40 -3.90
CA ILE A 268 -12.17 -18.26 -3.24
C ILE A 268 -12.52 -16.95 -3.93
N ILE A 269 -12.93 -15.93 -3.14
CA ILE A 269 -13.33 -14.60 -3.61
C ILE A 269 -12.33 -13.50 -3.26
N LYS A 270 -11.50 -13.69 -2.22
CA LYS A 270 -10.45 -12.77 -1.83
C LYS A 270 -9.26 -13.51 -1.22
N VAL A 271 -8.08 -12.92 -1.40
CA VAL A 271 -6.81 -13.37 -0.82
C VAL A 271 -6.18 -12.20 -0.06
N ALA A 272 -5.51 -12.50 1.04
CA ALA A 272 -4.63 -11.56 1.75
C ALA A 272 -3.32 -12.27 2.10
N ALA A 273 -2.19 -11.56 2.07
CA ALA A 273 -0.87 -12.14 2.32
C ALA A 273 -0.15 -11.33 3.41
N GLY A 274 0.34 -12.03 4.44
CA GLY A 274 1.11 -11.44 5.55
C GLY A 274 2.60 -11.66 5.40
N ASN A 275 3.32 -11.70 6.53
CA ASN A 275 4.77 -11.91 6.51
C ASN A 275 5.19 -13.30 6.04
N SER A 276 4.55 -14.33 6.59
CA SER A 276 4.86 -15.73 6.29
C SER A 276 3.60 -16.59 6.33
N PHE A 277 2.47 -16.02 5.92
CA PHE A 277 1.20 -16.74 5.85
C PHE A 277 0.26 -16.08 4.83
N SER A 278 -0.67 -16.87 4.30
CA SER A 278 -1.72 -16.43 3.38
C SER A 278 -3.10 -16.73 3.95
N LEU A 279 -4.08 -15.88 3.64
CA LEU A 279 -5.49 -16.06 3.94
C LEU A 279 -6.31 -16.12 2.65
N PHE A 280 -7.34 -16.96 2.66
CA PHE A 280 -8.25 -17.18 1.55
C PHE A 280 -9.69 -17.11 2.06
N LEU A 281 -10.46 -16.18 1.52
CA LEU A 281 -11.89 -16.01 1.83
C LEU A 281 -12.71 -16.72 0.77
N SER A 282 -13.56 -17.66 1.16
CA SER A 282 -14.50 -18.33 0.26
C SER A 282 -15.79 -17.53 0.06
N ASN A 283 -16.50 -17.82 -1.03
CA ASN A 283 -17.77 -17.18 -1.38
C ASN A 283 -18.89 -17.38 -0.35
N ASP A 284 -18.80 -18.43 0.46
CA ASP A 284 -19.73 -18.72 1.55
C ASP A 284 -19.30 -18.09 2.90
N GLY A 285 -18.28 -17.22 2.90
CA GLY A 285 -17.82 -16.48 4.07
C GLY A 285 -17.03 -17.30 5.09
N ARG A 286 -16.41 -18.41 4.67
CA ARG A 286 -15.40 -19.15 5.45
C ARG A 286 -14.00 -18.61 5.14
N VAL A 287 -13.09 -18.76 6.09
CA VAL A 287 -11.69 -18.36 5.91
C VAL A 287 -10.80 -19.58 6.04
N TYR A 288 -9.80 -19.66 5.18
CA TYR A 288 -8.74 -20.65 5.20
C TYR A 288 -7.40 -19.91 5.28
N GLY A 289 -6.37 -20.57 5.80
CA GLY A 289 -5.02 -20.04 5.74
C GLY A 289 -3.95 -21.12 5.78
N CYS A 290 -2.76 -20.78 5.31
CA CYS A 290 -1.56 -21.61 5.33
C CYS A 290 -0.33 -20.77 5.67
N GLY A 291 0.74 -21.44 6.12
CA GLY A 291 1.99 -20.78 6.49
C GLY A 291 2.25 -20.84 7.98
N ALA A 292 3.04 -19.88 8.45
CA ALA A 292 3.50 -19.83 9.83
C ALA A 292 2.34 -19.82 10.85
N THR A 293 2.57 -20.49 11.97
CA THR A 293 1.61 -20.64 13.09
C THR A 293 2.20 -20.12 14.41
N ASN A 294 3.51 -19.85 14.43
CA ASN A 294 4.31 -19.53 15.60
C ASN A 294 3.94 -18.21 16.30
N SER A 295 3.35 -17.24 15.59
CA SER A 295 2.84 -15.99 16.18
C SER A 295 1.34 -16.03 16.51
N GLY A 296 0.71 -17.21 16.35
CA GLY A 296 -0.71 -17.41 16.63
C GLY A 296 -1.65 -16.97 15.51
N GLN A 297 -1.14 -16.62 14.33
CA GLN A 297 -1.91 -16.09 13.20
C GLN A 297 -2.78 -17.13 12.49
N LEU A 298 -2.47 -18.43 12.68
CA LEU A 298 -3.15 -19.55 12.06
C LEU A 298 -3.14 -20.76 13.01
N PRO A 299 -4.15 -21.65 12.92
CA PRO A 299 -4.07 -22.99 13.48
C PRO A 299 -2.90 -23.79 12.90
N SER A 300 -2.54 -24.91 13.55
CA SER A 300 -1.59 -25.88 12.98
C SER A 300 -1.99 -26.26 11.55
N ASN A 301 -1.02 -26.26 10.65
CA ASN A 301 -1.20 -26.63 9.26
C ASN A 301 0.05 -27.38 8.77
N GLU A 302 -0.14 -28.30 7.83
CA GLU A 302 0.91 -29.14 7.23
C GLU A 302 1.17 -28.68 5.79
N PHE A 303 1.52 -27.40 5.61
CA PHE A 303 1.85 -26.76 4.32
C PHE A 303 0.71 -26.68 3.28
N GLU A 304 -0.49 -27.13 3.66
CA GLU A 304 -1.75 -26.89 2.96
C GLU A 304 -2.63 -25.87 3.70
N PRO A 305 -3.56 -25.19 3.02
CA PRO A 305 -4.58 -24.39 3.68
C PRO A 305 -5.41 -25.22 4.66
N VAL A 306 -5.70 -24.63 5.83
CA VAL A 306 -6.63 -25.19 6.83
C VAL A 306 -7.75 -24.19 7.13
N PRO A 307 -8.97 -24.64 7.48
CA PRO A 307 -10.03 -23.74 7.93
C PRO A 307 -9.60 -22.96 9.18
N VAL A 308 -9.87 -21.65 9.19
CA VAL A 308 -9.73 -20.81 10.39
C VAL A 308 -11.06 -20.83 11.14
N PRO A 309 -11.14 -21.42 12.35
CA PRO A 309 -12.41 -21.67 13.02
C PRO A 309 -12.92 -20.42 13.75
N LEU A 310 -13.59 -19.53 13.02
CA LEU A 310 -14.18 -18.30 13.58
C LEU A 310 -15.58 -18.57 14.17
N THR A 311 -15.63 -19.26 15.32
CA THR A 311 -16.87 -19.52 16.08
C THR A 311 -16.83 -18.79 17.41
N ARG A 312 -17.99 -18.33 17.90
CA ARG A 312 -18.09 -17.60 19.18
C ARG A 312 -17.57 -18.39 20.39
N SER A 313 -17.53 -19.72 20.28
CA SER A 313 -16.93 -20.58 21.31
C SER A 313 -15.44 -20.33 21.54
N PHE A 314 -14.70 -19.90 20.52
CA PHE A 314 -13.29 -19.52 20.67
C PHE A 314 -13.08 -18.11 21.21
N GLN A 315 -14.15 -17.30 21.29
CA GLN A 315 -14.13 -15.95 21.84
C GLN A 315 -14.57 -15.91 23.32
N HIS A 316 -15.62 -16.66 23.69
CA HIS A 316 -16.22 -16.61 25.04
C HIS A 316 -16.27 -17.97 25.77
N GLY A 317 -15.67 -19.03 25.23
CA GLY A 317 -15.77 -20.38 25.77
C GLY A 317 -17.05 -21.11 25.34
N ALA A 318 -17.29 -22.31 25.88
CA ALA A 318 -18.38 -23.19 25.46
C ALA A 318 -19.76 -22.55 25.71
N HIS A 319 -20.47 -22.17 24.63
CA HIS A 319 -21.86 -21.73 24.69
C HIS A 319 -22.82 -22.92 24.53
N ARG A 320 -23.93 -22.92 25.30
CA ARG A 320 -24.95 -23.99 25.30
C ARG A 320 -25.67 -24.20 23.95
N GLY A 321 -25.49 -23.32 22.96
CA GLY A 321 -26.25 -23.31 21.69
C GLY A 321 -25.51 -23.82 20.44
N GLY A 322 -24.36 -24.50 20.59
CA GLY A 322 -23.56 -24.97 19.45
C GLY A 322 -22.70 -23.87 18.81
N ALA A 323 -21.59 -24.29 18.18
CA ALA A 323 -20.61 -23.38 17.60
C ALA A 323 -21.05 -22.88 16.21
N LYS A 324 -21.91 -21.86 16.16
CA LYS A 324 -22.26 -21.20 14.89
C LYS A 324 -21.05 -20.42 14.35
N LEU A 325 -20.70 -20.67 13.10
CA LEU A 325 -19.62 -19.99 12.39
C LEU A 325 -20.00 -18.53 12.09
N ILE A 326 -19.08 -17.61 12.39
CA ILE A 326 -19.16 -16.19 12.01
C ILE A 326 -18.83 -16.07 10.52
N ARG A 327 -19.75 -15.52 9.75
CA ARG A 327 -19.55 -15.30 8.30
C ARG A 327 -18.72 -14.05 8.07
N ILE A 328 -17.62 -14.22 7.34
CA ILE A 328 -16.67 -13.15 7.00
C ILE A 328 -16.98 -12.59 5.62
N LYS A 329 -16.91 -11.26 5.48
CA LYS A 329 -17.08 -10.55 4.22
C LYS A 329 -15.78 -9.97 3.68
N ASP A 330 -14.78 -9.74 4.53
CA ASP A 330 -13.47 -9.24 4.12
C ASP A 330 -12.32 -9.79 4.99
N ILE A 331 -11.12 -9.86 4.43
CA ILE A 331 -9.88 -10.32 5.07
C ILE A 331 -8.73 -9.37 4.75
N ALA A 332 -7.81 -9.22 5.71
CA ALA A 332 -6.57 -8.47 5.55
C ALA A 332 -5.46 -9.08 6.43
N CYS A 333 -4.20 -8.75 6.12
CA CYS A 333 -3.04 -9.13 6.91
C CYS A 333 -2.23 -7.89 7.29
N VAL A 334 -1.72 -7.84 8.51
CA VAL A 334 -0.81 -6.77 8.97
C VAL A 334 0.39 -7.42 9.65
N GLY A 335 1.50 -7.54 8.94
CA GLY A 335 2.66 -8.28 9.43
C GLY A 335 2.31 -9.75 9.75
N SER A 336 2.28 -10.10 11.03
CA SER A 336 1.87 -11.42 11.54
C SER A 336 0.46 -11.43 12.16
N LEU A 337 -0.36 -10.41 11.88
CA LEU A 337 -1.74 -10.30 12.34
C LEU A 337 -2.70 -10.63 11.19
N ALA A 338 -3.59 -11.59 11.42
CA ALA A 338 -4.70 -11.92 10.55
C ALA A 338 -5.95 -11.14 10.98
N VAL A 339 -6.59 -10.47 10.02
CA VAL A 339 -7.76 -9.61 10.26
C VAL A 339 -8.95 -10.15 9.47
N PHE A 340 -10.10 -10.27 10.14
CA PHE A 340 -11.34 -10.73 9.54
C PHE A 340 -12.46 -9.73 9.82
N LEU A 341 -13.16 -9.30 8.78
CA LEU A 341 -14.33 -8.43 8.90
C LEU A 341 -15.59 -9.28 8.73
N SER A 342 -16.39 -9.35 9.79
CA SER A 342 -17.65 -10.09 9.77
C SER A 342 -18.71 -9.39 8.91
N SER A 343 -19.65 -10.17 8.41
CA SER A 343 -20.89 -9.68 7.79
C SER A 343 -21.71 -8.76 8.70
N LYS A 344 -21.46 -8.80 10.01
CA LYS A 344 -22.07 -7.94 11.04
C LYS A 344 -21.23 -6.71 11.39
N ASN A 345 -20.26 -6.34 10.56
CA ASN A 345 -19.40 -5.17 10.76
C ASN A 345 -18.44 -5.26 11.95
N GLU A 346 -18.11 -6.47 12.41
CA GLU A 346 -17.13 -6.69 13.49
C GLU A 346 -15.75 -6.95 12.90
N LEU A 347 -14.73 -6.28 13.43
CA LEU A 347 -13.33 -6.59 13.13
C LEU A 347 -12.80 -7.59 14.14
N LEU A 348 -12.33 -8.74 13.65
CA LEU A 348 -11.80 -9.84 14.43
C LEU A 348 -10.31 -10.01 14.12
N LEU A 349 -9.50 -10.30 15.13
CA LEU A 349 -8.05 -10.44 15.00
C LEU A 349 -7.55 -11.75 15.61
N GLN A 350 -6.59 -12.39 14.93
CA GLN A 350 -5.71 -13.41 15.52
C GLN A 350 -4.28 -13.20 15.02
N GLY A 351 -3.28 -13.65 15.77
CA GLY A 351 -1.86 -13.41 15.46
C GLY A 351 -1.24 -12.38 16.38
N ALA A 352 -0.18 -11.72 15.91
CA ALA A 352 0.62 -10.86 16.76
C ALA A 352 1.12 -9.61 16.05
N LEU A 353 1.38 -8.59 16.87
CA LEU A 353 2.26 -7.47 16.55
C LEU A 353 3.44 -7.54 17.54
N PRO A 354 4.49 -8.34 17.24
CA PRO A 354 5.56 -8.66 18.18
C PRO A 354 6.28 -7.42 18.73
N ASP A 355 6.52 -6.43 17.87
CA ASP A 355 7.20 -5.17 18.22
C ASP A 355 6.45 -4.35 19.27
N TYR A 356 5.17 -4.65 19.50
CA TYR A 356 4.28 -3.95 20.44
C TYR A 356 3.72 -4.86 21.54
N GLY A 357 4.22 -6.09 21.66
CA GLY A 357 3.81 -7.02 22.72
C GLY A 357 2.37 -7.52 22.62
N PHE A 358 1.70 -7.35 21.48
CA PHE A 358 0.32 -7.81 21.28
C PHE A 358 0.30 -9.21 20.65
N ARG A 359 -0.50 -10.12 21.22
CA ARG A 359 -0.68 -11.48 20.70
C ARG A 359 -2.03 -12.07 21.07
N VAL A 360 -2.70 -12.67 20.09
CA VAL A 360 -3.91 -13.49 20.23
C VAL A 360 -3.68 -14.79 19.48
N SER A 361 -3.49 -15.91 20.19
CA SER A 361 -3.16 -17.18 19.56
C SER A 361 -4.40 -17.91 19.04
N ALA A 362 -4.41 -18.23 17.75
CA ALA A 362 -5.35 -19.17 17.14
C ALA A 362 -5.47 -20.47 17.99
N PRO A 363 -6.66 -21.06 18.11
CA PRO A 363 -7.90 -20.69 17.43
C PRO A 363 -8.67 -19.53 18.08
N ARG A 364 -8.15 -18.91 19.14
CA ARG A 364 -8.78 -17.72 19.74
C ARG A 364 -8.61 -16.52 18.82
N PHE A 365 -9.58 -15.63 18.91
CA PHE A 365 -9.57 -14.35 18.22
C PHE A 365 -10.25 -13.31 19.11
N GLU A 366 -9.86 -12.05 18.94
CA GLU A 366 -10.41 -10.92 19.69
C GLU A 366 -11.20 -9.99 18.77
N THR A 367 -12.21 -9.32 19.32
CA THR A 367 -12.96 -8.29 18.60
C THR A 367 -12.34 -6.93 18.85
N VAL A 368 -12.01 -6.19 17.79
CA VAL A 368 -11.50 -4.82 17.89
C VAL A 368 -12.61 -3.89 18.36
N ASN A 369 -12.35 -3.14 19.43
CA ASN A 369 -13.26 -2.13 19.91
C ASN A 369 -13.23 -0.87 19.01
N GLN A 370 -14.30 -0.67 18.26
CA GLN A 370 -14.45 0.48 17.36
C GLN A 370 -14.97 1.73 18.08
N GLN A 371 -15.52 1.60 19.29
CA GLN A 371 -16.33 2.62 19.95
C GLN A 371 -15.59 3.96 20.11
N HIS A 372 -14.31 3.93 20.51
CA HIS A 372 -13.51 5.13 20.67
C HIS A 372 -13.38 5.95 19.37
N ALA A 373 -13.11 5.30 18.23
CA ALA A 373 -13.02 5.99 16.94
C ALA A 373 -14.40 6.51 16.51
N LEU A 374 -15.45 5.72 16.70
CA LEU A 374 -16.82 6.10 16.34
C LEU A 374 -17.31 7.32 17.14
N ASP A 375 -17.06 7.34 18.45
CA ASP A 375 -17.45 8.47 19.30
C ASP A 375 -16.67 9.74 18.95
N TYR A 376 -15.37 9.60 18.64
CA TYR A 376 -14.58 10.70 18.10
C TYR A 376 -15.19 11.26 16.81
N PHE A 377 -15.53 10.41 15.84
CA PHE A 377 -16.11 10.86 14.57
C PHE A 377 -17.48 11.50 14.76
N ARG A 378 -18.37 10.91 15.56
CA ARG A 378 -19.69 11.48 15.87
C ARG A 378 -19.59 12.87 16.50
N SER A 379 -18.64 13.06 17.42
CA SER A 379 -18.43 14.36 18.06
C SER A 379 -17.98 15.46 17.09
N ARG A 380 -17.41 15.10 15.94
CA ARG A 380 -16.88 16.01 14.92
C ARG A 380 -17.79 16.16 13.69
N LEU A 381 -18.75 15.26 13.54
CA LEU A 381 -19.75 15.24 12.47
C LEU A 381 -21.13 15.73 12.96
N SER A 382 -21.21 16.45 14.10
CA SER A 382 -22.50 16.90 14.68
C SER A 382 -23.38 17.68 13.71
N ASP A 383 -22.78 18.34 12.71
CA ASP A 383 -23.46 19.17 11.72
C ASP A 383 -23.72 18.43 10.38
N ALA A 384 -23.39 17.13 10.30
CA ALA A 384 -23.55 16.33 9.08
C ALA A 384 -24.98 15.74 8.94
N SER A 385 -25.35 15.34 7.72
CA SER A 385 -26.63 14.66 7.42
C SER A 385 -26.87 13.45 8.33
N GLU A 386 -28.14 13.17 8.66
CA GLU A 386 -28.55 11.95 9.37
C GLU A 386 -28.03 10.67 8.70
N ASP A 387 -27.89 10.65 7.37
CA ASP A 387 -27.35 9.49 6.63
C ASP A 387 -25.85 9.25 6.90
N ALA A 388 -25.08 10.32 7.08
CA ALA A 388 -23.64 10.26 7.35
C ALA A 388 -23.34 9.85 8.79
N VAL A 389 -24.23 10.21 9.72
CA VAL A 389 -24.12 9.93 11.17
C VAL A 389 -24.92 8.68 11.59
N GLY A 390 -25.83 8.23 10.73
CA GLY A 390 -26.76 7.14 10.97
C GLY A 390 -26.09 5.77 11.14
N LYS A 391 -26.90 4.77 11.49
CA LYS A 391 -26.43 3.41 11.81
C LYS A 391 -25.57 2.79 10.69
N ASP A 392 -25.90 3.07 9.43
CA ASP A 392 -25.21 2.49 8.27
C ASP A 392 -24.01 3.32 7.77
N GLY A 393 -23.90 4.60 8.17
CA GLY A 393 -22.77 5.46 7.79
C GLY A 393 -21.42 4.93 8.31
N PHE A 394 -21.44 4.29 9.48
CA PHE A 394 -20.29 3.64 10.10
C PHE A 394 -20.17 2.13 9.79
N HIS A 395 -20.84 1.67 8.73
CA HIS A 395 -20.50 0.37 8.18
C HIS A 395 -19.12 0.44 7.50
N ILE A 396 -18.26 -0.55 7.75
CA ILE A 396 -16.94 -0.65 7.13
C ILE A 396 -17.15 -0.99 5.65
N ASP A 397 -16.69 -0.09 4.79
CA ASP A 397 -16.68 -0.22 3.33
C ASP A 397 -15.47 -1.06 2.89
N ARG A 398 -14.26 -0.69 3.33
CA ARG A 398 -13.00 -1.30 2.87
C ARG A 398 -11.94 -1.38 3.94
N LEU A 399 -11.07 -2.38 3.79
CA LEU A 399 -9.83 -2.54 4.53
C LEU A 399 -8.63 -2.31 3.61
N PHE A 400 -7.64 -1.55 4.08
CA PHE A 400 -6.34 -1.42 3.44
C PHE A 400 -5.26 -1.94 4.40
N SER A 401 -4.59 -2.99 3.98
CA SER A 401 -3.45 -3.56 4.69
C SER A 401 -2.16 -2.86 4.28
N GLY A 402 -1.34 -2.53 5.27
CA GLY A 402 0.08 -2.30 5.09
C GLY A 402 0.92 -3.27 5.92
N PRO A 403 2.26 -3.11 5.89
CA PRO A 403 3.20 -3.94 6.62
C PRO A 403 2.96 -4.01 8.13
N SER A 404 2.51 -2.90 8.71
CA SER A 404 2.38 -2.74 10.16
C SER A 404 1.14 -1.96 10.58
N THR A 405 0.30 -1.56 9.62
CA THR A 405 -0.96 -0.85 9.89
C THR A 405 -2.11 -1.45 9.08
N LEU A 406 -3.30 -1.47 9.69
CA LEU A 406 -4.57 -1.66 9.02
C LEU A 406 -5.27 -0.30 8.96
N LEU A 407 -5.82 0.06 7.81
CA LEU A 407 -6.70 1.20 7.67
C LEU A 407 -8.11 0.71 7.36
N VAL A 408 -9.09 1.31 8.01
CA VAL A 408 -10.50 0.98 7.96
C VAL A 408 -11.23 2.20 7.41
N ILE A 409 -11.84 2.06 6.23
CA ILE A 409 -12.68 3.12 5.65
C ILE A 409 -14.14 2.77 5.93
N TYR A 410 -14.85 3.70 6.57
CA TYR A 410 -16.30 3.65 6.76
C TYR A 410 -17.04 4.22 5.55
N ARG A 411 -18.30 3.83 5.34
CA ARG A 411 -19.12 4.28 4.21
C ARG A 411 -19.23 5.80 4.11
N ASN A 412 -19.34 6.47 5.26
CA ASN A 412 -19.37 7.94 5.35
C ASN A 412 -18.02 8.62 5.06
N GLY A 413 -16.96 7.86 4.77
CA GLY A 413 -15.63 8.39 4.46
C GLY A 413 -14.74 8.62 5.69
N CYS A 414 -15.18 8.32 6.91
CA CYS A 414 -14.26 8.33 8.05
C CYS A 414 -13.19 7.25 7.88
N VAL A 415 -11.94 7.58 8.23
CA VAL A 415 -10.84 6.63 8.20
C VAL A 415 -10.34 6.42 9.62
N ALA A 416 -10.34 5.17 10.06
CA ALA A 416 -9.70 4.74 11.30
C ALA A 416 -8.57 3.76 11.02
N GLY A 417 -7.74 3.48 12.01
CA GLY A 417 -6.60 2.59 11.82
C GLY A 417 -6.17 1.85 13.07
N LEU A 418 -5.45 0.76 12.85
CA LEU A 418 -4.90 -0.14 13.85
C LEU A 418 -3.45 -0.47 13.47
N GLY A 419 -2.61 -0.79 14.46
CA GLY A 419 -1.23 -1.19 14.28
C GLY A 419 -0.24 -0.12 14.74
N ALA A 420 0.93 -0.10 14.10
CA ALA A 420 2.03 0.80 14.42
C ALA A 420 1.65 2.28 14.27
N ASN A 421 2.09 3.12 15.21
CA ASN A 421 1.92 4.57 15.19
C ASN A 421 3.13 5.34 15.74
N THR A 422 4.31 4.71 15.82
CA THR A 422 5.55 5.32 16.34
C THR A 422 5.96 6.59 15.59
N GLU A 423 5.68 6.64 14.28
CA GLU A 423 5.99 7.78 13.42
C GLU A 423 4.81 8.77 13.32
N GLY A 424 3.67 8.47 13.96
CA GLY A 424 2.44 9.25 13.81
C GLY A 424 1.67 8.98 12.51
N GLN A 425 1.86 7.81 11.91
CA GLN A 425 1.23 7.39 10.65
C GLN A 425 -0.26 7.08 10.74
N LEU A 426 -0.81 6.89 11.93
CA LEU A 426 -2.24 6.74 12.19
C LEU A 426 -2.80 7.97 12.90
N GLN A 427 -2.07 8.52 13.88
CA GLN A 427 -2.46 9.72 14.61
C GLN A 427 -1.21 10.44 15.12
N SER A 428 -1.16 11.76 14.96
CA SER A 428 -0.08 12.59 15.48
C SER A 428 -0.63 13.68 16.40
N VAL A 429 -0.16 13.72 17.64
CA VAL A 429 -0.45 14.78 18.61
C VAL A 429 0.87 15.39 19.02
N ARG A 430 1.35 16.36 18.24
CA ARG A 430 2.66 16.97 18.47
C ARG A 430 2.60 18.09 19.49
N LYS A 431 3.54 18.07 20.43
CA LYS A 431 3.76 19.16 21.38
C LYS A 431 5.23 19.54 21.40
N THR A 432 5.51 20.83 21.29
CA THR A 432 6.87 21.37 21.40
C THR A 432 7.19 21.63 22.87
N TRP A 433 8.27 21.02 23.37
CA TRP A 433 8.77 21.27 24.72
C TRP A 433 10.29 21.47 24.65
N LYS A 434 10.76 22.64 25.13
CA LYS A 434 12.18 23.05 25.08
C LYS A 434 12.82 22.91 23.68
N GLY A 435 12.07 23.26 22.63
CA GLY A 435 12.53 23.18 21.24
C GLY A 435 12.57 21.77 20.63
N ARG A 436 12.16 20.73 21.38
CA ARG A 436 11.99 19.37 20.86
C ARG A 436 10.51 19.08 20.66
N GLU A 437 10.15 18.52 19.50
CA GLU A 437 8.81 18.03 19.25
C GLU A 437 8.64 16.61 19.80
N PHE A 438 7.55 16.38 20.52
CA PHE A 438 7.16 15.06 21.02
C PHE A 438 5.81 14.68 20.43
N ASN A 439 5.68 13.44 19.94
CA ASN A 439 4.38 12.89 19.61
C ASN A 439 3.78 12.24 20.87
N LEU A 440 2.67 12.79 21.35
CA LEU A 440 1.94 12.30 22.53
C LEU A 440 0.88 11.25 22.17
N ALA A 441 0.67 10.96 20.88
CA ALA A 441 -0.23 9.90 20.46
C ALA A 441 0.29 8.51 20.91
N LYS A 442 -0.61 7.55 21.08
CA LYS A 442 -0.23 6.15 21.38
C LYS A 442 0.74 5.63 20.32
N ALA A 443 1.77 4.91 20.74
CA ALA A 443 2.77 4.33 19.82
C ALA A 443 2.20 3.21 18.93
N PHE A 444 1.09 2.58 19.33
CA PHE A 444 0.34 1.61 18.52
C PHE A 444 -1.11 1.49 19.02
N ALA A 445 -1.95 0.83 18.22
CA ALA A 445 -3.25 0.32 18.63
C ALA A 445 -3.39 -1.14 18.19
N ALA A 446 -4.03 -1.99 19.01
CA ALA A 446 -4.19 -3.41 18.69
C ALA A 446 -5.53 -4.01 19.15
N ASP A 447 -6.15 -3.42 20.18
CA ASP A 447 -7.45 -3.79 20.75
C ASP A 447 -8.57 -2.79 20.38
N GLY A 448 -8.22 -1.68 19.75
CA GLY A 448 -9.15 -0.65 19.31
C GLY A 448 -8.64 0.10 18.09
N LEU A 449 -9.48 0.98 17.56
CA LEU A 449 -9.14 1.84 16.41
C LEU A 449 -8.77 3.26 16.85
N LEU A 450 -7.74 3.81 16.22
CA LEU A 450 -7.42 5.24 16.27
C LEU A 450 -8.15 5.97 15.14
N PRO A 451 -8.77 7.13 15.39
CA PRO A 451 -9.26 7.98 14.31
C PRO A 451 -8.08 8.57 13.53
N VAL A 452 -8.11 8.45 12.20
CA VAL A 452 -7.01 8.85 11.30
C VAL A 452 -7.39 10.10 10.51
N LEU A 453 -8.48 10.05 9.74
CA LEU A 453 -8.94 11.16 8.90
C LEU A 453 -10.46 11.35 8.97
N LEU A 454 -10.87 12.62 8.93
CA LEU A 454 -12.25 13.07 8.81
C LEU A 454 -12.48 13.66 7.41
N PRO A 455 -13.53 13.26 6.70
CA PRO A 455 -13.90 13.92 5.46
C PRO A 455 -14.43 15.34 5.75
N ALA A 456 -14.01 16.31 4.95
CA ALA A 456 -14.46 17.71 5.03
C ALA A 456 -15.83 17.94 4.38
N LYS A 457 -16.28 17.02 3.51
CA LYS A 457 -17.60 17.03 2.87
C LYS A 457 -18.17 15.59 2.86
N PRO A 458 -19.51 15.43 2.88
CA PRO A 458 -20.12 14.12 2.64
C PRO A 458 -19.60 13.53 1.32
N ARG A 459 -19.39 12.21 1.29
CA ARG A 459 -18.98 11.50 0.08
C ARG A 459 -20.00 11.78 -1.02
N ALA A 460 -19.57 12.29 -2.18
CA ALA A 460 -20.45 12.45 -3.33
C ALA A 460 -20.99 11.07 -3.75
N GLU A 461 -22.31 10.92 -3.81
CA GLU A 461 -22.95 9.63 -4.10
C GLU A 461 -22.74 9.17 -5.55
N GLU A 462 -22.49 10.08 -6.50
CA GLU A 462 -22.46 9.75 -7.92
C GLU A 462 -21.32 10.46 -8.67
N GLY A 463 -20.48 9.67 -9.36
CA GLY A 463 -19.51 10.15 -10.36
C GLY A 463 -18.09 10.46 -9.87
N GLY A 464 -17.88 10.75 -8.58
CA GLY A 464 -16.56 11.03 -8.00
C GLY A 464 -15.66 9.79 -7.90
N THR A 465 -14.34 9.98 -7.99
CA THR A 465 -13.39 8.87 -7.79
C THR A 465 -13.13 8.68 -6.30
N ALA A 466 -13.60 7.57 -5.75
CA ALA A 466 -13.46 7.29 -4.33
C ALA A 466 -11.98 7.36 -3.87
N PRO A 467 -11.69 8.10 -2.79
CA PRO A 467 -10.36 8.18 -2.23
C PRO A 467 -9.89 6.79 -1.79
N TRP A 468 -8.59 6.55 -1.88
CA TRP A 468 -7.99 5.28 -1.52
C TRP A 468 -6.71 5.50 -0.72
N LEU A 469 -6.29 4.47 0.01
CA LEU A 469 -5.18 4.55 0.94
C LEU A 469 -4.14 3.49 0.60
N THR A 470 -2.90 3.76 0.95
CA THR A 470 -1.89 2.72 1.13
C THR A 470 -0.99 3.10 2.30
N SER A 471 -0.36 2.11 2.92
CA SER A 471 0.54 2.34 4.03
C SER A 471 1.78 1.48 3.91
N GLY A 472 2.92 2.06 4.27
CA GLY A 472 4.17 1.36 4.42
C GLY A 472 4.59 1.24 5.89
N SER A 473 5.85 0.91 6.11
CA SER A 473 6.42 0.92 7.46
C SER A 473 6.63 2.38 7.91
N GLY A 474 5.83 2.82 8.88
CA GLY A 474 5.97 4.15 9.46
C GLY A 474 5.23 5.27 8.70
N PHE A 475 4.44 4.97 7.66
CA PHE A 475 3.67 6.01 6.95
C PHE A 475 2.35 5.52 6.38
N THR A 476 1.43 6.47 6.20
CA THR A 476 0.15 6.30 5.51
C THR A 476 0.01 7.37 4.44
N LEU A 477 -0.47 7.00 3.26
CA LEU A 477 -0.79 7.90 2.18
C LEU A 477 -2.26 7.77 1.81
N LEU A 478 -2.97 8.89 1.78
CA LEU A 478 -4.32 9.03 1.23
C LEU A 478 -4.22 9.71 -0.13
N PHE A 479 -4.86 9.10 -1.13
CA PHE A 479 -5.00 9.62 -2.48
C PHE A 479 -6.42 10.13 -2.62
N ASP A 480 -6.52 11.45 -2.70
CA ASP A 480 -7.76 12.19 -2.66
C ASP A 480 -7.91 13.00 -3.96
N ASN A 481 -8.71 12.47 -4.87
CA ASN A 481 -8.94 13.08 -6.18
C ASN A 481 -10.00 14.19 -6.14
N ASP A 482 -10.93 14.13 -5.18
CA ASP A 482 -12.08 15.03 -5.10
C ASP A 482 -11.91 16.09 -3.97
N GLU A 483 -10.70 16.21 -3.40
CA GLU A 483 -10.39 17.08 -2.26
C GLU A 483 -11.35 16.89 -1.07
N VAL A 484 -11.76 15.64 -0.82
CA VAL A 484 -12.68 15.26 0.26
C VAL A 484 -12.05 15.50 1.63
N TYR A 485 -10.73 15.38 1.77
CA TYR A 485 -10.03 15.47 3.06
C TYR A 485 -9.14 16.71 3.14
N GLY A 486 -9.02 17.29 4.34
CA GLY A 486 -8.07 18.38 4.61
C GLY A 486 -6.75 17.88 5.19
N ALA A 487 -5.63 18.55 4.88
CA ALA A 487 -4.35 18.33 5.60
C ALA A 487 -4.24 19.19 6.88
N GLY A 488 -5.18 20.11 7.12
CA GLY A 488 -5.09 21.12 8.18
C GLY A 488 -4.23 22.32 7.76
N ALA A 489 -4.66 23.53 8.11
CA ALA A 489 -4.02 24.77 7.64
C ALA A 489 -2.58 24.97 8.16
N GLU A 490 -2.21 24.33 9.27
CA GLU A 490 -0.89 24.47 9.91
C GLU A 490 0.14 23.43 9.42
N ALA A 491 -0.27 22.47 8.59
CA ALA A 491 0.60 21.39 8.16
C ALA A 491 1.57 21.85 7.07
N LYS A 492 2.87 21.65 7.32
CA LYS A 492 3.90 21.88 6.29
C LYS A 492 3.89 20.74 5.28
N PRO A 493 3.89 21.02 3.96
CA PRO A 493 4.00 19.98 2.95
C PRO A 493 5.27 19.14 3.10
N ILE A 494 5.14 17.85 2.81
CA ILE A 494 6.23 16.89 2.69
C ILE A 494 6.74 16.94 1.25
N GLU A 495 8.00 17.29 1.07
CA GLU A 495 8.62 17.31 -0.26
C GLU A 495 9.59 16.14 -0.39
N LEU A 496 9.30 15.21 -1.30
CA LEU A 496 10.24 14.11 -1.57
C LEU A 496 11.54 14.69 -2.16
N PRO A 497 12.71 14.12 -1.81
CA PRO A 497 13.99 14.68 -2.21
C PRO A 497 14.13 14.73 -3.73
N PRO A 498 14.73 15.80 -4.28
CA PRO A 498 14.89 15.93 -5.73
C PRO A 498 15.95 14.94 -6.27
N SER A 499 15.85 14.58 -7.55
CA SER A 499 16.89 13.79 -8.21
C SER A 499 18.20 14.58 -8.26
N PRO A 500 19.38 13.91 -8.23
CA PRO A 500 20.67 14.59 -8.21
C PRO A 500 20.91 15.52 -9.40
N ALA A 501 20.24 15.34 -10.54
CA ALA A 501 20.38 16.20 -11.71
C ALA A 501 20.02 17.67 -11.40
N SER A 502 19.04 17.91 -10.54
CA SER A 502 18.57 19.28 -10.19
C SER A 502 19.54 20.09 -9.32
N ARG A 503 20.58 19.46 -8.73
CA ARG A 503 21.55 20.19 -7.90
C ARG A 503 22.62 20.91 -8.71
N ARG A 504 22.84 20.53 -9.99
CA ARG A 504 23.90 21.15 -10.81
C ARG A 504 23.53 22.54 -11.33
N GLU A 505 22.25 22.87 -11.48
CA GLU A 505 21.86 24.18 -12.06
C GLU A 505 21.87 25.36 -11.06
N LYS A 506 22.17 25.15 -9.78
CA LYS A 506 22.22 26.25 -8.79
C LYS A 506 23.61 26.62 -8.29
N GLN A 507 24.68 26.18 -8.96
CA GLN A 507 26.05 26.61 -8.63
C GLN A 507 26.76 27.43 -9.71
N GLU A 508 26.06 27.88 -10.76
CA GLU A 508 26.59 28.87 -11.70
C GLU A 508 25.88 30.22 -11.53
N SER A 509 26.20 30.93 -10.44
CA SER A 509 26.10 32.39 -10.37
C SER A 509 26.76 32.91 -9.07
N CYS A 510 28.06 33.15 -9.12
CA CYS A 510 28.77 34.16 -8.32
C CYS A 510 30.13 34.42 -8.97
#